data_AF-A0A0C2FHZ0-F1
#
_entry.id   AF-A0A0C2FHZ0-F1
#
_cell.length_a   1.000
_cell.length_b   1.000
_cell.length_c   1.000
_cell.angle_alpha   90.00
_cell.angle_beta   90.00
_cell.angle_gamma   90.00
#
_symmetry.space_group_name_H-M   'P 1'
#
loop_
_entity.id
_entity.type
_entity.pdbx_description
1 polymer ?
#
loop_
_entity_poly.entity_id
_entity_poly.type
_entity_poly.pdbx_seq_one_letter_code
_entity_poly.pdbx_strand_id
1 'polypeptide(L)'
;VFAQFRAENFDLAIAHFHDLCPLAIAEKIGVKKVVWITHGTSIYDFAAVQLGLRTLPASVPHPLSSAGFTLSFSDRVFNLLWHLSLLDFVNLPQNLLHDENEYYRSIAGEGKPDLWDLSRHVPALLINGER
;
A
#
# COMPACT_ATOMS: atom_id res chain seq x y z
N VAL A 1 2.14 19.21 16.45
CA VAL A 1 2.43 17.81 16.07
C VAL A 1 3.56 17.71 15.05
N PHE A 2 3.41 18.10 13.78
CA PHE A 2 4.48 17.94 12.78
C PHE A 2 5.83 18.58 13.16
N ALA A 3 5.83 19.72 13.85
CA ALA A 3 7.06 20.35 14.34
C ALA A 3 7.78 19.52 15.41
N GLN A 4 7.03 18.79 16.25
CA GLN A 4 7.59 17.89 17.27
C GLN A 4 8.21 16.66 16.60
N PHE A 5 7.49 16.02 15.67
CA PHE A 5 8.03 14.89 14.91
C PHE A 5 9.27 15.23 14.09
N ARG A 6 9.35 16.46 13.54
CA ARG A 6 10.58 16.95 12.92
C ARG A 6 11.74 17.12 13.91
N ALA A 7 11.45 17.53 15.14
CA ALA A 7 12.48 17.68 16.18
C ALA A 7 13.00 16.32 16.69
N GLU A 8 12.19 15.27 16.60
CA GLU A 8 12.58 13.90 16.99
C GLU A 8 13.51 13.21 15.98
N ASN A 9 13.65 13.75 14.75
CA ASN A 9 14.59 13.29 13.73
C ASN A 9 14.47 11.78 13.40
N PHE A 10 13.27 11.31 13.10
CA PHE A 10 13.05 9.93 12.67
C PHE A 10 13.79 9.60 11.36
N ASP A 11 14.43 8.43 11.30
CA ASP A 11 15.11 7.94 10.09
C ASP A 11 14.23 7.07 9.19
N LEU A 12 13.13 6.52 9.73
CA LEU A 12 12.29 5.51 9.11
C LEU A 12 10.83 5.67 9.52
N ALA A 13 9.92 5.54 8.56
CA ALA A 13 8.49 5.39 8.80
C ALA A 13 8.03 3.98 8.39
N ILE A 14 7.22 3.34 9.23
CA ILE A 14 6.57 2.06 8.92
C ILE A 14 5.08 2.33 8.80
N ALA A 15 4.50 1.93 7.67
CA ALA A 15 3.11 2.22 7.33
C ALA A 15 2.41 0.95 6.83
N HIS A 16 1.10 0.88 6.98
CA HIS A 16 0.32 -0.26 6.49
C HIS A 16 0.02 -0.08 4.99
N PHE A 17 0.24 -1.11 4.16
CA PHE A 17 0.23 -0.99 2.69
C PHE A 17 -1.08 -0.46 2.06
N HIS A 18 -2.23 -0.65 2.73
CA HIS A 18 -3.53 -0.17 2.24
C HIS A 18 -3.86 1.28 2.63
N ASP A 19 -3.10 1.90 3.53
CA ASP A 19 -3.31 3.27 4.00
C ASP A 19 -2.17 4.16 3.51
N LEU A 20 -2.51 5.17 2.69
CA LEU A 20 -1.52 6.07 2.10
C LEU A 20 -1.30 7.34 2.94
N CYS A 21 -2.17 7.64 3.90
CA CYS A 21 -2.04 8.81 4.78
C CYS A 21 -0.68 8.87 5.52
N PRO A 22 -0.10 7.76 6.00
CA PRO A 22 1.23 7.76 6.59
C PRO A 22 2.35 8.25 5.65
N LEU A 23 2.20 8.11 4.32
CA LEU A 23 3.15 8.66 3.34
C LEU A 23 3.13 10.18 3.35
N ALA A 24 1.94 10.78 3.40
CA ALA A 24 1.78 12.22 3.52
C ALA A 24 2.46 12.75 4.79
N ILE A 25 2.28 12.04 5.90
CA ILE A 25 2.92 12.40 7.17
C ILE A 25 4.44 12.33 7.04
N ALA A 26 4.97 11.22 6.51
CA ALA A 26 6.40 11.00 6.31
C ALA A 26 7.03 12.11 5.43
N GLU A 27 6.41 12.43 4.29
CA GLU A 27 6.84 13.51 3.40
C GLU A 27 6.81 14.88 4.12
N LYS A 28 5.77 15.16 4.93
CA LYS A 28 5.63 16.43 5.65
C LYS A 28 6.67 16.63 6.77
N ILE A 29 7.11 15.54 7.40
CA ILE A 29 8.15 15.57 8.43
C ILE A 29 9.57 15.36 7.87
N GLY A 30 9.70 15.09 6.56
CA GLY A 30 11.00 14.94 5.89
C GLY A 30 11.62 13.54 5.98
N VAL A 31 10.82 12.53 6.33
CA VAL A 31 11.25 11.12 6.36
C VAL A 31 11.13 10.54 4.95
N LYS A 32 12.28 10.25 4.33
CA LYS A 32 12.33 9.70 2.95
C LYS A 32 12.26 8.18 2.89
N LYS A 33 12.58 7.50 4.00
CA LYS A 33 12.61 6.03 4.06
C LYS A 33 11.29 5.57 4.67
N VAL A 34 10.45 4.99 3.82
CA VAL A 34 9.21 4.35 4.25
C VAL A 34 9.32 2.86 4.00
N VAL A 35 8.68 2.06 4.84
CA VAL A 35 8.56 0.61 4.68
C VAL A 35 7.10 0.22 4.87
N TRP A 36 6.59 -0.60 3.97
CA TRP A 36 5.25 -1.15 4.10
C TRP A 36 5.21 -2.32 5.08
N ILE A 37 4.09 -2.52 5.76
CA ILE A 37 3.77 -3.74 6.52
C ILE A 37 2.45 -4.32 6.03
N THR A 38 2.39 -5.66 5.92
CA THR A 38 1.13 -6.38 5.67
C THR A 38 0.62 -7.08 6.92
N HIS A 39 -0.69 -7.32 6.98
CA HIS A 39 -1.34 -8.06 8.07
C HIS A 39 -1.23 -9.59 7.93
N GLY A 40 -0.72 -10.10 6.81
CA GLY A 40 -0.67 -11.53 6.50
C GLY A 40 0.74 -12.07 6.32
N THR A 41 0.82 -13.34 5.91
CA THR A 41 2.07 -14.01 5.51
C THR A 41 2.35 -13.89 4.02
N SER A 42 1.50 -13.14 3.30
CA SER A 42 1.53 -13.01 1.85
C SER A 42 1.79 -11.57 1.41
N ILE A 43 2.33 -11.46 0.19
CA ILE A 43 2.34 -10.22 -0.58
C ILE A 43 1.02 -10.14 -1.34
N TYR A 44 0.22 -9.12 -1.05
CA TYR A 44 -1.07 -8.89 -1.72
C TYR A 44 -0.90 -8.10 -3.01
N ASP A 45 -1.86 -8.21 -3.93
CA ASP A 45 -1.83 -7.58 -5.26
C ASP A 45 -1.52 -6.07 -5.21
N PHE A 46 -2.20 -5.33 -4.33
CA PHE A 46 -1.97 -3.88 -4.18
C PHE A 46 -0.53 -3.54 -3.76
N ALA A 47 0.01 -4.22 -2.74
CA ALA A 47 1.38 -4.02 -2.28
C ALA A 47 2.40 -4.45 -3.35
N ALA A 48 2.12 -5.54 -4.07
CA ALA A 48 2.98 -6.01 -5.15
C ALA A 48 3.07 -4.98 -6.29
N VAL A 49 1.95 -4.37 -6.69
CA VAL A 49 1.93 -3.30 -7.69
C VAL A 49 2.73 -2.08 -7.22
N GLN A 50 2.56 -1.64 -5.96
CA GLN A 50 3.31 -0.52 -5.39
C GLN A 50 4.82 -0.78 -5.39
N LEU A 51 5.24 -2.02 -5.11
CA LEU A 51 6.64 -2.45 -5.12
C LEU A 51 7.21 -2.71 -6.52
N GLY A 52 6.40 -2.54 -7.58
CA GLY A 52 6.80 -2.85 -8.96
C GLY A 52 7.01 -4.34 -9.23
N LEU A 53 6.45 -5.22 -8.38
CA LEU A 53 6.48 -6.66 -8.58
C LEU A 53 5.50 -7.07 -9.67
N ARG A 54 5.85 -8.09 -10.43
CA ARG A 54 4.94 -8.66 -11.43
C ARG A 54 3.80 -9.39 -10.73
N THR A 55 2.57 -8.90 -10.90
CA THR A 55 1.38 -9.58 -10.39
C THR A 55 0.75 -10.46 -11.48
N LEU A 56 0.43 -11.69 -11.11
CA LEU A 56 -0.36 -12.62 -11.92
C LEU A 56 -1.68 -12.84 -11.17
N PRO A 57 -2.84 -12.48 -11.74
CA PRO A 57 -4.13 -12.48 -11.03
C PRO A 57 -4.47 -13.74 -10.23
N ALA A 58 -4.08 -14.90 -10.76
CA ALA A 58 -4.33 -16.19 -10.11
C ALA A 58 -3.26 -16.59 -9.09
N SER A 59 -2.08 -15.96 -9.09
CA SER A 59 -0.91 -16.40 -8.29
C SER A 59 -0.54 -15.44 -7.16
N VAL A 60 -1.19 -14.29 -7.08
CA VAL A 60 -1.03 -13.33 -5.97
C VAL A 60 -2.34 -13.31 -5.19
N PRO A 61 -2.30 -13.51 -3.85
CA PRO A 61 -3.50 -13.41 -3.03
C PRO A 61 -4.16 -12.04 -3.16
N HIS A 62 -5.48 -12.05 -3.34
CA HIS A 62 -6.27 -10.83 -3.22
C HIS A 62 -6.30 -10.39 -1.74
N PRO A 63 -6.32 -9.08 -1.40
CA PRO A 63 -6.43 -8.61 -0.01
C PRO A 63 -7.62 -9.17 0.78
N LEU A 64 -8.69 -9.57 0.09
CA LEU A 64 -9.90 -10.17 0.67
C LEU A 64 -9.84 -11.71 0.72
N SER A 65 -8.76 -12.31 0.26
CA SER A 65 -8.56 -13.76 0.23
C SER A 65 -7.85 -14.22 1.50
N SER A 66 -8.28 -15.36 2.06
CA SER A 66 -7.58 -16.01 3.18
C SER A 66 -6.36 -16.82 2.74
N ALA A 67 -5.95 -16.70 1.47
CA ALA A 67 -4.92 -17.52 0.89
C ALA A 67 -3.51 -17.03 1.28
N GLY A 68 -2.70 -17.97 1.78
CA GLY A 68 -1.31 -17.76 2.22
C GLY A 68 -0.31 -17.72 1.06
N PHE A 69 0.97 -17.92 1.36
CA PHE A 69 2.03 -17.94 0.35
C PHE A 69 1.90 -19.15 -0.58
N THR A 70 1.47 -20.30 -0.03
CA THR A 70 1.14 -21.50 -0.79
C THR A 70 -0.33 -21.50 -1.19
N LEU A 71 -0.60 -21.40 -2.50
CA LEU A 71 -1.95 -21.36 -3.06
C LEU A 71 -2.36 -22.73 -3.64
N SER A 72 -3.48 -23.26 -3.16
CA SER A 72 -4.13 -24.42 -3.80
C SER A 72 -4.76 -24.03 -5.15
N PHE A 73 -5.12 -25.01 -5.98
CA PHE A 73 -5.79 -24.73 -7.24
C PHE A 73 -7.10 -23.93 -7.05
N SER A 74 -7.90 -24.26 -6.03
CA SER A 74 -9.13 -23.52 -5.72
C SER A 74 -8.83 -22.08 -5.31
N ASP A 75 -7.79 -21.83 -4.51
CA ASP A 75 -7.41 -20.47 -4.11
C ASP A 75 -7.04 -19.63 -5.32
N ARG A 76 -6.33 -20.23 -6.29
CA ARG A 76 -5.96 -19.57 -7.55
C ARG A 76 -7.19 -19.21 -8.38
N VAL A 77 -8.20 -20.09 -8.42
CA VAL A 77 -9.47 -19.83 -9.12
C VAL A 77 -10.24 -18.70 -8.41
N PHE A 78 -10.36 -18.73 -7.09
CA PHE A 78 -11.04 -17.67 -6.34
C PHE A 78 -10.30 -16.33 -6.43
N ASN A 79 -8.97 -16.32 -6.35
CA ASN A 79 -8.17 -15.10 -6.54
C ASN A 79 -8.36 -14.54 -7.96
N LEU A 80 -8.40 -15.39 -8.99
CA LEU A 80 -8.71 -14.97 -10.35
C LEU A 80 -10.11 -14.37 -10.45
N LEU A 81 -11.12 -15.01 -9.84
CA LEU A 81 -12.49 -14.49 -9.83
C LEU A 81 -12.56 -13.16 -9.10
N TRP A 82 -11.88 -12.99 -7.96
CA TRP A 82 -11.79 -11.72 -7.26
C TRP A 82 -11.16 -10.64 -8.14
N HIS A 83 -10.03 -10.94 -8.78
CA HIS A 83 -9.35 -10.01 -9.68
C HIS A 83 -10.20 -9.64 -10.90
N LEU A 84 -10.92 -10.60 -11.49
CA LEU A 84 -11.84 -10.36 -12.63
C LEU A 84 -13.14 -9.69 -12.22
N SER A 85 -13.57 -9.85 -10.96
CA SER A 85 -14.84 -9.34 -10.48
C SER A 85 -14.91 -7.81 -10.45
N LEU A 86 -13.76 -7.11 -10.59
CA LEU A 86 -13.52 -5.70 -10.99
C LEU A 86 -14.42 -4.58 -10.44
N LEU A 87 -15.49 -4.86 -9.70
CA LEU A 87 -16.58 -3.91 -9.51
C LEU A 87 -16.44 -3.10 -8.23
N ASP A 88 -15.90 -3.67 -7.15
CA ASP A 88 -15.94 -2.98 -5.85
C ASP A 88 -14.57 -2.56 -5.29
N PHE A 89 -13.44 -3.06 -5.81
CA PHE A 89 -12.11 -2.72 -5.26
C PHE A 89 -11.15 -2.05 -6.24
N VAL A 90 -11.53 -1.79 -7.50
CA VAL A 90 -10.71 -0.94 -8.39
C VAL A 90 -11.21 0.50 -8.39
N ASN A 91 -12.54 0.69 -8.30
CA ASN A 91 -13.15 2.01 -8.16
C ASN A 91 -13.05 2.56 -6.74
N LEU A 92 -13.11 1.71 -5.71
CA LEU A 92 -13.06 2.15 -4.32
C LEU A 92 -11.69 2.75 -3.93
N PRO A 93 -10.53 2.14 -4.24
CA PRO A 93 -9.25 2.78 -4.01
C PRO A 93 -9.05 3.99 -4.90
N GLN A 94 -9.59 4.04 -6.13
CA GLN A 94 -9.45 5.23 -6.98
C GLN A 94 -10.24 6.44 -6.45
N ASN A 95 -11.49 6.22 -6.00
CA ASN A 95 -12.32 7.27 -5.43
C ASN A 95 -11.78 7.72 -4.07
N LEU A 96 -11.39 6.78 -3.20
CA LEU A 96 -10.77 7.11 -1.91
C LEU A 96 -9.43 7.82 -2.11
N LEU A 97 -8.60 7.38 -3.06
CA LEU A 97 -7.34 8.03 -3.40
C LEU A 97 -7.54 9.45 -3.92
N HIS A 98 -8.65 9.73 -4.61
CA HIS A 98 -8.96 11.09 -5.06
C HIS A 98 -9.17 12.02 -3.87
N ASP A 99 -10.06 11.64 -2.95
CA ASP A 99 -10.39 12.43 -1.76
C ASP A 99 -9.16 12.57 -0.83
N GLU A 100 -8.40 11.49 -0.63
CA GLU A 100 -7.16 11.52 0.16
C GLU A 100 -6.11 12.44 -0.46
N ASN A 101 -5.97 12.44 -1.79
CA ASN A 101 -5.04 13.33 -2.48
C ASN A 101 -5.48 14.80 -2.43
N GLU A 102 -6.77 15.08 -2.50
CA GLU A 102 -7.29 16.44 -2.34
C GLU A 102 -6.96 16.98 -0.94
N TYR A 103 -7.21 16.16 0.09
CA TYR A 103 -6.84 16.51 1.46
C TYR A 103 -5.33 16.66 1.63
N TYR A 104 -4.54 15.72 1.10
CA TYR A 104 -3.08 15.77 1.15
C TYR A 104 -2.51 17.04 0.51
N ARG A 105 -3.02 17.45 -0.66
CA ARG A 105 -2.58 18.69 -1.35
C ARG A 105 -2.82 19.93 -0.48
N SER A 106 -3.93 19.98 0.26
CA SER A 106 -4.21 21.08 1.19
C SER A 106 -3.16 21.21 2.30
N ILE A 107 -2.52 20.09 2.69
CA ILE A 107 -1.51 20.05 3.75
C ILE A 107 -0.10 20.21 3.18
N ALA A 108 0.24 19.53 2.09
CA ALA A 108 1.59 19.46 1.55
C ALA A 108 1.97 20.68 0.68
N GLY A 109 0.97 21.35 0.11
CA GLY A 109 1.15 22.44 -0.85
C GLY A 109 1.10 21.95 -2.30
N GLU A 110 0.90 22.89 -3.22
CA GLU A 110 0.82 22.60 -4.66
C GLU A 110 2.18 22.12 -5.22
N GLY A 111 2.14 21.25 -6.24
CA GLY A 111 3.32 20.75 -6.95
C GLY A 111 4.03 19.54 -6.32
N LYS A 112 3.49 18.97 -5.24
CA LYS A 112 3.96 17.71 -4.65
C LYS A 112 3.39 16.48 -5.39
N PRO A 113 4.15 15.38 -5.48
CA PRO A 113 3.65 14.13 -6.07
C PRO A 113 2.46 13.61 -5.29
N ASP A 114 1.53 12.94 -5.96
CA ASP A 114 0.36 12.38 -5.30
C ASP A 114 0.74 11.20 -4.38
N LEU A 115 -0.19 10.78 -3.53
CA LEU A 115 0.01 9.68 -2.59
C LEU A 115 0.34 8.36 -3.29
N TRP A 116 -0.17 8.14 -4.50
CA TRP A 116 0.11 6.95 -5.27
C TRP A 116 1.55 6.96 -5.82
N ASP A 117 1.99 8.09 -6.34
CA ASP A 117 3.37 8.34 -6.77
C ASP A 117 4.33 8.14 -5.61
N LEU A 118 4.02 8.66 -4.42
CA LEU A 118 4.81 8.41 -3.21
C LEU A 118 4.85 6.92 -2.87
N SER A 119 3.73 6.20 -2.98
CA SER A 119 3.64 4.79 -2.64
C SER A 119 4.55 3.90 -3.52
N ARG A 120 4.76 4.28 -4.78
CA ARG A 120 5.64 3.58 -5.73
C ARG A 120 7.14 3.76 -5.42
N HIS A 121 7.49 4.71 -4.57
CA HIS A 121 8.88 4.92 -4.13
C HIS A 121 9.24 4.14 -2.86
N VAL A 122 8.29 3.40 -2.27
CA VAL A 122 8.53 2.59 -1.07
C VAL A 122 9.26 1.31 -1.47
N PRO A 123 10.51 1.09 -1.03
CA PRO A 123 11.36 0.03 -1.60
C PRO A 123 11.25 -1.32 -0.87
N ALA A 124 10.55 -1.38 0.27
CA ALA A 124 10.56 -2.54 1.13
C ALA A 124 9.19 -2.82 1.77
N LEU A 125 8.96 -4.11 2.04
CA LEU A 125 7.76 -4.66 2.64
C LEU A 125 8.16 -5.63 3.76
N LEU A 126 7.56 -5.43 4.93
CA LEU A 126 7.59 -6.37 6.04
C LEU A 126 6.35 -7.25 5.95
N ILE A 127 6.57 -8.55 5.89
CA ILE A 127 5.55 -9.58 5.88
C ILE A 127 5.76 -10.52 7.07
N ASN A 128 4.68 -11.07 7.62
CA ASN A 128 4.82 -12.08 8.66
C ASN A 128 5.43 -13.35 8.07
N GLY A 129 6.35 -13.98 8.80
CA GLY A 129 6.87 -15.29 8.41
C GLY A 129 5.81 -16.38 8.59
N GLU A 130 5.81 -17.37 7.69
CA GLU A 130 5.04 -18.60 7.89
C GLU A 130 5.69 -19.45 8.99
N ARG A 131 4.87 -20.11 9.81
CA ARG A 131 5.30 -21.10 10.81
C ARG A 131 5.21 -22.51 10.25
#